data_AF-A0A7K8ALC5-F1
#
_entry.id   AF-A0A7K8ALC5-F1
#
_cell.length_a   1.000
_cell.length_b   1.000
_cell.length_c   1.000
_cell.angle_alpha   90.00
_cell.angle_beta   90.00
_cell.angle_gamma   90.00
#
_symmetry.space_group_name_H-M   'P 1'
#
loop_
_entity.id
_entity.type
_entity.pdbx_description
1 polymer ?
#
loop_
_entity_poly.entity_id
_entity_poly.type
_entity_poly.pdbx_seq_one_letter_code
_entity_poly.pdbx_strand_id
1 'polypeptide(L)'
;LMAPGIMPLSCCGAMPKKNEGAKKPASETVPDQRWKLQVFYLCFYGFMTQIRPGESFITPYLLGVHKNFTREEVTNVITPVLSYSYMAVLVPIFLLTDYLRYKPVLVLQSLSHISIWLLLVLGTSVLAMQLMEFFYGITMAARIAYSSYIFSLVAPSRYQRMASYSRSAVLLGVFTSSVLGQLCVTLGGVSFLTLNYVSLGFVSFGLILTLFLERPRRSLFFNRPGAAGDAAVPTELDRMAGGDSGGGTRGWRDMVLCRMLRELGVLARQPQLRLWSLWWVFNSAGYYLMLYYAHVLWNEIFPTADNRRVYNGGVDAASTLLGAVASFAAGYVKIRWTL
;
A
#
# COMPACT_ATOMS: atom_id res chain seq x y z
N LEU A 1 -21.13 12.80 -68.18
CA LEU A 1 -21.68 12.05 -69.32
C LEU A 1 -20.66 11.01 -69.73
N MET A 2 -21.11 9.76 -69.88
CA MET A 2 -20.51 8.63 -70.61
C MET A 2 -19.18 8.02 -70.10
N ALA A 3 -19.33 6.87 -69.44
CA ALA A 3 -18.50 5.70 -69.73
C ALA A 3 -18.90 5.10 -71.10
N PRO A 4 -17.99 4.39 -71.78
CA PRO A 4 -18.20 2.97 -72.10
C PRO A 4 -16.86 2.17 -72.00
N GLY A 5 -16.74 0.85 -71.97
CA GLY A 5 -17.57 -0.36 -72.08
C GLY A 5 -16.58 -1.56 -72.09
N ILE A 6 -16.70 -2.54 -71.19
CA ILE A 6 -17.19 -3.93 -71.39
C ILE A 6 -16.48 -4.77 -72.50
N MET A 7 -15.54 -5.66 -72.06
CA MET A 7 -15.33 -7.13 -72.32
C MET A 7 -15.36 -7.75 -73.76
N PRO A 8 -15.04 -9.06 -74.01
CA PRO A 8 -14.44 -10.17 -73.21
C PRO A 8 -13.41 -11.07 -73.98
N LEU A 9 -12.82 -12.10 -73.31
CA LEU A 9 -12.44 -13.46 -73.80
C LEU A 9 -11.33 -14.04 -72.88
N SER A 10 -11.66 -14.77 -71.80
CA SER A 10 -11.88 -16.23 -71.72
C SER A 10 -10.70 -17.09 -72.19
N CYS A 11 -10.05 -17.79 -71.24
CA CYS A 11 -9.68 -19.20 -71.37
C CYS A 11 -9.32 -19.82 -70.00
N CYS A 12 -10.04 -20.92 -69.68
CA CYS A 12 -9.78 -22.02 -68.74
C CYS A 12 -8.56 -21.95 -67.79
N GLY A 13 -8.63 -22.29 -66.51
CA GLY A 13 -9.61 -23.08 -65.77
C GLY A 13 -8.85 -23.91 -64.71
N ALA A 14 -9.19 -23.78 -63.43
CA ALA A 14 -9.00 -24.78 -62.38
C ALA A 14 -9.45 -24.24 -61.00
N MET A 15 -10.57 -24.75 -60.51
CA MET A 15 -10.82 -25.06 -59.09
C MET A 15 -11.45 -26.46 -59.10
N PRO A 16 -11.28 -27.33 -58.08
CA PRO A 16 -11.40 -26.96 -56.66
C PRO A 16 -10.47 -27.73 -55.68
N LYS A 17 -10.37 -27.25 -54.43
CA LYS A 17 -10.66 -28.08 -53.24
C LYS A 17 -10.77 -27.22 -51.98
N LYS A 18 -12.00 -27.16 -51.49
CA LYS A 18 -12.46 -26.74 -50.18
C LYS A 18 -11.82 -27.67 -49.13
N ASN A 19 -11.02 -27.11 -48.22
CA ASN A 19 -10.73 -27.77 -46.94
C ASN A 19 -11.32 -26.90 -45.83
N GLU A 20 -12.45 -27.39 -45.31
CA GLU A 20 -13.08 -26.93 -44.09
C GLU A 20 -12.10 -27.18 -42.93
N GLY A 21 -11.58 -26.09 -42.39
CA GLY A 21 -10.79 -26.07 -41.17
C GLY A 21 -11.23 -24.88 -40.34
N ALA A 22 -12.48 -24.93 -39.85
CA ALA A 22 -12.99 -24.00 -38.86
C ALA A 22 -12.22 -24.17 -37.54
N LYS A 23 -11.02 -23.58 -37.45
CA LYS A 23 -10.38 -23.31 -36.17
C LYS A 23 -10.99 -22.01 -35.64
N LYS A 24 -11.99 -22.16 -34.76
CA LYS A 24 -12.35 -21.13 -33.78
C LYS A 24 -11.06 -20.52 -33.23
N PRO A 25 -10.84 -19.20 -33.26
CA PRO A 25 -9.72 -18.62 -32.55
C PRO A 25 -9.94 -18.90 -31.06
N ALA A 26 -9.01 -19.67 -30.49
CA ALA A 26 -8.95 -19.98 -29.09
C ALA A 26 -8.66 -18.69 -28.30
N SER A 27 -9.59 -18.31 -27.43
CA SER A 27 -9.39 -17.52 -26.20
C SER A 27 -8.24 -16.51 -26.18
N GLU A 28 -8.39 -15.37 -26.85
CA GLU A 28 -7.54 -14.19 -26.68
C GLU A 28 -8.02 -13.23 -25.57
N THR A 29 -8.75 -13.70 -24.57
CA THR A 29 -9.27 -12.87 -23.46
C THR A 29 -8.43 -12.91 -22.17
N VAL A 30 -7.41 -13.78 -22.10
CA VAL A 30 -6.71 -14.10 -20.84
C VAL A 30 -5.66 -13.07 -20.38
N PRO A 31 -4.91 -12.31 -21.23
CA PRO A 31 -3.88 -11.40 -20.74
C PRO A 31 -4.43 -10.13 -20.07
N ASP A 32 -5.58 -9.61 -20.50
CA ASP A 32 -6.15 -8.37 -19.98
C ASP A 32 -6.93 -8.56 -18.65
N GLN A 33 -7.14 -9.80 -18.21
CA GLN A 33 -7.90 -10.10 -16.99
C GLN A 33 -7.01 -10.37 -15.77
N ARG A 34 -5.78 -10.88 -15.98
CA ARG A 34 -4.86 -11.22 -14.88
C ARG A 34 -4.43 -10.01 -14.06
N TRP A 35 -4.09 -8.90 -14.71
CA TRP A 35 -3.68 -7.68 -14.00
C TRP A 35 -4.87 -7.02 -13.26
N LYS A 36 -6.10 -7.12 -13.79
CA LYS A 36 -7.32 -6.67 -13.11
C LYS A 36 -7.55 -7.45 -11.83
N LEU A 37 -7.38 -8.78 -11.89
CA LEU A 37 -7.50 -9.66 -10.73
C LEU A 37 -6.43 -9.34 -9.68
N GLN A 38 -5.19 -9.07 -10.09
CA GLN A 38 -4.11 -8.67 -9.18
C GLN A 38 -4.39 -7.34 -8.49
N VAL A 39 -4.86 -6.32 -9.22
CA VAL A 39 -5.24 -5.03 -8.66
C VAL A 39 -6.43 -5.18 -7.71
N PHE A 40 -7.44 -5.97 -8.09
CA PHE A 40 -8.57 -6.26 -7.22
C PHE A 40 -8.11 -6.93 -5.91
N TYR A 41 -7.26 -7.94 -6.01
CA TYR A 41 -6.68 -8.59 -4.84
C TYR A 41 -5.88 -7.62 -3.97
N LEU A 42 -5.13 -6.69 -4.57
CA LEU A 42 -4.39 -5.66 -3.83
C LEU A 42 -5.30 -4.64 -3.14
N CYS A 43 -6.41 -4.25 -3.77
CA CYS A 43 -7.41 -3.39 -3.14
C CYS A 43 -8.09 -4.13 -2.00
N PHE A 44 -8.45 -5.40 -2.19
CA PHE A 44 -9.01 -6.25 -1.14
C PHE A 44 -8.04 -6.45 0.03
N TYR A 45 -6.76 -6.71 -0.26
CA TYR A 45 -5.70 -6.76 0.74
C TYR A 45 -5.57 -5.44 1.51
N GLY A 46 -5.54 -4.31 0.81
CA GLY A 46 -5.49 -2.99 1.42
C GLY A 46 -6.73 -2.65 2.24
N PHE A 47 -7.90 -3.16 1.87
CA PHE A 47 -9.10 -3.07 2.68
C PHE A 47 -8.98 -3.93 3.95
N MET A 48 -8.66 -5.22 3.80
CA MET A 48 -8.61 -6.18 4.91
C MET A 48 -7.53 -5.83 5.95
N THR A 49 -6.36 -5.37 5.52
CA THR A 49 -5.28 -4.97 6.46
C THR A 49 -5.58 -3.70 7.26
N GLN A 50 -6.62 -2.95 6.87
CA GLN A 50 -7.06 -1.75 7.58
C GLN A 50 -8.25 -2.01 8.51
N ILE A 51 -8.85 -3.21 8.48
CA ILE A 51 -9.91 -3.59 9.42
C ILE A 51 -9.28 -3.92 10.77
N ARG A 52 -9.27 -2.96 11.69
CA ARG A 52 -8.66 -3.06 13.02
C ARG A 52 -9.54 -2.35 14.06
N PRO A 53 -10.66 -2.96 14.47
CA PRO A 53 -11.70 -2.27 15.24
C PRO A 53 -11.22 -1.63 16.55
N GLY A 54 -10.13 -2.13 17.12
CA GLY A 54 -9.51 -1.61 18.34
C GLY A 54 -8.68 -0.34 18.14
N GLU A 55 -8.30 0.03 16.91
CA GLU A 55 -7.43 1.18 16.62
C GLU A 55 -8.01 2.50 17.12
N SER A 56 -9.30 2.76 16.87
CA SER A 56 -10.02 3.96 17.35
C SER A 56 -10.15 4.04 18.89
N PHE A 57 -9.84 2.96 19.61
CA PHE A 57 -9.98 2.86 21.07
C PHE A 57 -8.65 2.60 21.79
N ILE A 58 -7.51 2.68 21.10
CA ILE A 58 -6.18 2.49 21.72
C ILE A 58 -5.96 3.47 22.87
N THR A 59 -6.15 4.77 22.66
CA THR A 59 -5.92 5.79 23.69
C THR A 59 -6.84 5.58 24.91
N PRO A 60 -8.18 5.42 24.76
CA PRO A 60 -9.05 5.03 25.88
C PRO A 60 -8.63 3.73 26.58
N TYR A 61 -8.11 2.74 25.83
CA TYR A 61 -7.65 1.47 26.41
C TYR A 61 -6.39 1.64 27.27
N LEU A 62 -5.43 2.47 26.85
CA LEU A 62 -4.21 2.77 27.61
C LEU A 62 -4.51 3.54 28.90
N LEU A 63 -5.49 4.45 28.86
CA LEU A 63 -5.94 5.21 30.03
C LEU A 63 -6.95 4.44 30.91
N GLY A 64 -7.44 3.30 30.41
CA GLY A 64 -8.44 2.49 31.10
C GLY A 64 -7.86 1.69 32.26
N VAL A 65 -8.76 1.16 33.09
CA VAL A 65 -8.44 0.39 34.32
C VAL A 65 -7.48 -0.78 34.09
N HIS A 66 -7.45 -1.34 32.88
CA HIS A 66 -6.60 -2.48 32.54
C HIS A 66 -5.11 -2.15 32.35
N LYS A 67 -4.79 -0.92 31.93
CA LYS A 67 -3.40 -0.49 31.68
C LYS A 67 -2.96 0.59 32.66
N ASN A 68 -3.89 1.43 33.10
CA ASN A 68 -3.72 2.39 34.18
C ASN A 68 -2.53 3.36 33.98
N PHE A 69 -2.27 3.75 32.73
CA PHE A 69 -1.28 4.79 32.43
C PHE A 69 -1.87 6.18 32.63
N THR A 70 -1.04 7.13 33.03
CA THR A 70 -1.45 8.53 33.14
C THR A 70 -1.51 9.18 31.75
N ARG A 71 -2.34 10.22 31.62
CA ARG A 71 -2.46 11.00 30.37
C ARG A 71 -1.12 11.61 29.94
N GLU A 72 -0.34 12.08 30.90
CA GLU A 72 0.97 12.68 30.66
C GLU A 72 1.98 11.64 30.14
N GLU A 73 2.01 10.43 30.70
CA GLU A 73 2.87 9.35 30.19
C GLU A 73 2.51 8.96 28.75
N VAL A 74 1.21 8.80 28.46
CA VAL A 74 0.77 8.44 27.10
C VAL A 74 1.16 9.53 26.10
N THR A 75 0.96 10.81 26.44
CA THR A 75 1.13 11.93 25.50
C THR A 75 2.60 12.33 25.34
N ASN A 76 3.37 12.36 26.43
CA ASN A 76 4.74 12.90 26.44
C ASN A 76 5.82 11.82 26.36
N VAL A 77 5.52 10.57 26.71
CA VAL A 77 6.53 9.49 26.78
C VAL A 77 6.30 8.39 25.76
N ILE A 78 5.04 8.00 25.53
CA ILE A 78 4.69 6.89 24.63
C ILE A 78 4.50 7.42 23.20
N THR A 79 3.49 8.26 22.98
CA THR A 79 3.10 8.77 21.65
C THR A 79 4.26 9.36 20.83
N PRO A 80 5.22 10.13 21.41
CA PRO A 80 6.29 10.73 20.62
C PRO A 80 7.23 9.72 19.95
N VAL A 81 7.36 8.51 20.53
CA VAL A 81 8.21 7.44 19.98
C VAL A 81 7.80 7.08 18.56
N LEU A 82 6.51 7.14 18.24
CA LEU A 82 6.00 6.91 16.88
C LEU A 82 6.64 7.86 15.87
N SER A 83 6.60 9.17 16.13
CA SER A 83 7.10 10.19 15.21
C SER A 83 8.61 10.07 14.98
N TYR A 84 9.38 9.89 16.06
CA TYR A 84 10.84 9.76 15.96
C TYR A 84 11.26 8.44 15.30
N SER A 85 10.63 7.33 15.67
CA SER A 85 10.91 6.03 15.08
C SER A 85 10.55 6.01 13.60
N TYR A 86 9.37 6.52 13.22
CA TYR A 86 8.95 6.64 11.83
C TYR A 86 9.98 7.41 10.99
N MET A 87 10.45 8.57 11.47
CA MET A 87 11.48 9.35 10.79
C MET A 87 12.77 8.55 10.60
N ALA A 88 13.21 7.81 11.62
CA ALA A 88 14.44 7.02 11.57
C ALA A 88 14.33 5.81 10.61
N VAL A 89 13.20 5.11 10.62
CA VAL A 89 13.01 3.87 9.83
C VAL A 89 12.53 4.12 8.40
N LEU A 90 12.05 5.33 8.08
CA LEU A 90 11.55 5.70 6.76
C LEU A 90 12.59 5.48 5.66
N VAL A 91 13.80 6.00 5.83
CA VAL A 91 14.88 5.88 4.82
C VAL A 91 15.33 4.42 4.66
N PRO A 92 15.63 3.66 5.73
CA PRO A 92 15.93 2.23 5.62
C PRO A 92 14.84 1.42 4.92
N ILE A 93 13.57 1.61 5.28
CA ILE A 93 12.45 0.85 4.71
C ILE A 93 12.22 1.24 3.25
N PHE A 94 12.39 2.51 2.90
CA PHE A 94 12.32 2.96 1.51
C PHE A 94 13.38 2.25 0.65
N LEU A 95 14.65 2.27 1.08
CA LEU A 95 15.73 1.57 0.38
C LEU A 95 15.48 0.05 0.31
N LEU A 96 14.99 -0.53 1.40
CA LEU A 96 14.67 -1.95 1.48
C LEU A 96 13.53 -2.34 0.53
N THR A 97 12.56 -1.45 0.33
CA THR A 97 11.42 -1.65 -0.59
C THR A 97 11.91 -1.82 -2.02
N ASP A 98 12.85 -0.97 -2.43
CA ASP A 98 13.44 -1.01 -3.75
C ASP A 98 14.38 -2.22 -3.92
N TYR A 99 15.14 -2.58 -2.88
CA TYR A 99 16.06 -3.73 -2.91
C TYR A 99 15.34 -5.09 -2.91
N LEU A 100 14.33 -5.27 -2.04
CA LEU A 100 13.67 -6.57 -1.80
C LEU A 100 12.43 -6.83 -2.66
N ARG A 101 12.12 -5.96 -3.64
CA ARG A 101 10.97 -6.11 -4.56
C ARG A 101 9.63 -6.20 -3.82
N TYR A 102 9.29 -5.17 -3.04
CA TYR A 102 8.00 -4.87 -2.39
C TYR A 102 7.40 -5.93 -1.42
N LYS A 103 7.28 -7.21 -1.83
CA LYS A 103 6.61 -8.28 -1.05
C LYS A 103 7.22 -8.47 0.35
N PRO A 104 8.56 -8.54 0.53
CA PRO A 104 9.13 -8.69 1.87
C PRO A 104 8.85 -7.50 2.79
N VAL A 105 8.72 -6.28 2.24
CA VAL A 105 8.34 -5.10 3.03
C VAL A 105 6.86 -5.14 3.43
N LEU A 106 5.98 -5.67 2.58
CA LEU A 106 4.58 -5.91 2.96
C LEU A 106 4.46 -7.00 4.04
N VAL A 107 5.28 -8.04 3.98
CA VAL A 107 5.34 -9.06 5.05
C VAL A 107 5.86 -8.44 6.35
N LEU A 108 6.91 -7.63 6.28
CA LEU A 108 7.42 -6.87 7.42
C LEU A 108 6.33 -5.99 8.04
N GLN A 109 5.55 -5.28 7.21
CA GLN A 109 4.41 -4.47 7.65
C GLN A 109 3.38 -5.32 8.43
N SER A 110 2.97 -6.47 7.89
CA SER A 110 2.00 -7.36 8.54
C SER A 110 2.54 -7.95 9.84
N LEU A 111 3.82 -8.30 9.90
CA LEU A 111 4.47 -8.77 11.13
C LEU A 111 4.52 -7.67 12.19
N SER A 112 4.88 -6.44 11.81
CA SER A 112 4.86 -5.28 12.71
C SER A 112 3.47 -4.99 13.24
N HIS A 113 2.42 -5.12 12.41
CA HIS A 113 1.03 -5.09 12.89
C HIS A 113 0.77 -6.15 13.96
N ILE A 114 1.13 -7.41 13.74
CA ILE A 114 0.91 -8.44 14.77
C ILE A 114 1.67 -8.09 16.06
N SER A 115 2.90 -7.62 15.97
CA SER A 115 3.70 -7.19 17.12
C SER A 115 3.03 -6.06 17.91
N ILE A 116 2.44 -5.06 17.25
CA ILE A 116 1.70 -3.96 17.91
C ILE A 116 0.55 -4.52 18.75
N TRP A 117 -0.31 -5.37 18.18
CA TRP A 117 -1.48 -5.88 18.91
C TRP A 117 -1.08 -6.87 20.00
N LEU A 118 -0.04 -7.68 19.80
CA LEU A 118 0.52 -8.53 20.85
C LEU A 118 1.08 -7.72 22.02
N LEU A 119 1.84 -6.66 21.75
CA LEU A 119 2.36 -5.77 22.79
C LEU A 119 1.23 -5.00 23.49
N LEU A 120 0.19 -4.63 22.76
CA LEU A 120 -0.95 -3.94 23.33
C LEU A 120 -1.76 -4.86 24.26
N VAL A 121 -1.93 -6.14 23.92
CA VAL A 121 -2.60 -7.11 24.79
C VAL A 121 -1.71 -7.50 25.99
N LEU A 122 -0.45 -7.88 25.75
CA LEU A 122 0.43 -8.50 26.75
C LEU A 122 1.27 -7.51 27.56
N GLY A 123 1.61 -6.35 26.99
CA GLY A 123 2.54 -5.40 27.59
C GLY A 123 1.92 -4.61 28.72
N THR A 124 2.56 -4.57 29.88
CA THR A 124 2.09 -3.79 31.05
C THR A 124 3.02 -2.63 31.41
N SER A 125 4.20 -2.57 30.82
CA SER A 125 5.21 -1.55 31.09
C SER A 125 5.19 -0.43 30.07
N VAL A 126 5.69 0.75 30.46
CA VAL A 126 5.89 1.89 29.55
C VAL A 126 6.79 1.50 28.38
N LEU A 127 7.86 0.74 28.64
CA LEU A 127 8.77 0.26 27.59
C LEU A 127 8.04 -0.60 26.55
N ALA A 128 7.10 -1.46 26.97
CA ALA A 128 6.31 -2.26 26.04
C ALA A 128 5.42 -1.39 25.13
N MET A 129 4.86 -0.30 25.68
CA MET A 129 4.08 0.67 24.90
C MET A 129 4.96 1.51 23.97
N GLN A 130 6.17 1.87 24.38
CA GLN A 130 7.15 2.51 23.50
C GLN A 130 7.58 1.59 22.35
N LEU A 131 7.80 0.30 22.62
CA LEU A 131 8.08 -0.69 21.59
C LEU A 131 6.88 -0.88 20.65
N MET A 132 5.66 -0.82 21.17
CA MET A 132 4.45 -0.85 20.36
C MET A 132 4.43 0.34 19.37
N GLU A 133 4.68 1.56 19.84
CA GLU A 133 4.76 2.75 18.97
C GLU A 133 5.91 2.65 17.95
N PHE A 134 7.04 2.05 18.32
CA PHE A 134 8.14 1.78 17.40
C PHE A 134 7.71 0.87 16.24
N PHE A 135 7.01 -0.24 16.51
CA PHE A 135 6.45 -1.10 15.46
C PHE A 135 5.37 -0.39 14.64
N TYR A 136 4.63 0.54 15.25
CA TYR A 136 3.70 1.42 14.53
C TYR A 136 4.45 2.32 13.53
N GLY A 137 5.61 2.86 13.91
CA GLY A 137 6.51 3.60 13.02
C GLY A 137 6.99 2.78 11.82
N ILE A 138 7.41 1.52 12.05
CA ILE A 138 7.80 0.60 10.98
C ILE A 138 6.64 0.37 10.00
N THR A 139 5.45 0.11 10.54
CA THR A 139 4.24 -0.11 9.75
C THR A 139 3.91 1.09 8.87
N MET A 140 3.98 2.29 9.43
CA MET A 140 3.72 3.55 8.72
C MET A 140 4.71 3.79 7.58
N ALA A 141 5.99 3.47 7.78
CA ALA A 141 7.01 3.55 6.74
C ALA A 141 6.80 2.48 5.65
N ALA A 142 6.48 1.25 6.03
CA ALA A 142 6.24 0.15 5.10
C ALA A 142 4.99 0.37 4.21
N ARG A 143 4.05 1.22 4.64
CA ARG A 143 2.86 1.60 3.86
C ARG A 143 3.19 2.18 2.48
N ILE A 144 4.36 2.80 2.31
CA ILE A 144 4.79 3.34 1.00
C ILE A 144 4.98 2.21 -0.02
N ALA A 145 5.42 1.02 0.44
CA ALA A 145 5.61 -0.13 -0.43
C ALA A 145 4.30 -0.62 -1.06
N TYR A 146 3.17 -0.47 -0.38
CA TYR A 146 1.85 -0.86 -0.90
C TYR A 146 1.47 -0.03 -2.13
N SER A 147 1.57 1.30 -2.04
CA SER A 147 1.28 2.20 -3.16
C SER A 147 2.23 1.97 -4.33
N SER A 148 3.53 1.84 -4.06
CA SER A 148 4.54 1.56 -5.08
C SER A 148 4.31 0.21 -5.76
N TYR A 149 3.82 -0.79 -5.02
CA TYR A 149 3.53 -2.10 -5.59
C TYR A 149 2.39 -2.04 -6.62
N ILE A 150 1.32 -1.29 -6.34
CA ILE A 150 0.21 -1.11 -7.29
C ILE A 150 0.68 -0.43 -8.58
N PHE A 151 1.51 0.61 -8.48
CA PHE A 151 2.04 1.30 -9.65
C PHE A 151 2.98 0.40 -10.47
N SER A 152 3.65 -0.58 -9.86
CA SER A 152 4.51 -1.52 -10.59
C SER A 152 3.73 -2.48 -11.52
N LEU A 153 2.45 -2.68 -11.26
CA LEU A 153 1.60 -3.62 -12.00
C LEU A 153 0.80 -2.97 -13.13
N VAL A 154 0.71 -1.64 -13.16
CA VAL A 154 -0.21 -0.92 -14.04
C VAL A 154 0.54 0.02 -14.96
N ALA A 155 0.00 0.28 -16.16
CA ALA A 155 0.57 1.25 -17.08
C ALA A 155 0.36 2.71 -16.58
N PRO A 156 1.28 3.64 -16.89
CA PRO A 156 1.18 5.05 -16.45
C PRO A 156 -0.13 5.74 -16.80
N SER A 157 -0.77 5.36 -17.92
CA SER A 157 -2.06 5.90 -18.36
C SER A 157 -3.22 5.65 -17.39
N ARG A 158 -3.06 4.73 -16.44
CA ARG A 158 -4.10 4.34 -15.47
C ARG A 158 -3.71 4.64 -14.02
N TYR A 159 -2.55 5.25 -13.75
CA TYR A 159 -2.09 5.53 -12.39
C TYR A 159 -3.09 6.32 -11.55
N GLN A 160 -3.73 7.34 -12.14
CA GLN A 160 -4.74 8.14 -11.44
C GLN A 160 -5.92 7.28 -10.96
N ARG A 161 -6.45 6.40 -11.81
CA ARG A 161 -7.58 5.52 -11.45
C ARG A 161 -7.17 4.48 -10.40
N MET A 162 -5.97 3.91 -10.53
CA MET A 162 -5.50 2.89 -9.59
C MET A 162 -5.17 3.47 -8.22
N ALA A 163 -4.58 4.66 -8.17
CA ALA A 163 -4.35 5.39 -6.93
C ALA A 163 -5.66 5.72 -6.22
N SER A 164 -6.69 6.09 -6.99
CA SER A 164 -8.03 6.34 -6.47
C SER A 164 -8.66 5.07 -5.89
N TYR A 165 -8.67 3.96 -6.62
CA TYR A 165 -9.25 2.70 -6.15
C TYR A 165 -8.53 2.15 -4.91
N SER A 166 -7.20 2.18 -4.91
CA SER A 166 -6.42 1.69 -3.77
C SER A 166 -6.64 2.54 -2.52
N ARG A 167 -6.64 3.87 -2.67
CA ARG A 167 -6.87 4.79 -1.56
C ARG A 167 -8.30 4.69 -1.02
N SER A 168 -9.30 4.59 -1.89
CA SER A 168 -10.68 4.37 -1.47
C SER A 168 -10.86 3.02 -0.77
N ALA A 169 -10.23 1.94 -1.23
CA ALA A 169 -10.29 0.63 -0.58
C ALA A 169 -9.67 0.66 0.83
N VAL A 170 -8.50 1.29 0.99
CA VAL A 170 -7.84 1.50 2.28
C VAL A 170 -8.74 2.31 3.23
N LEU A 171 -9.33 3.41 2.75
CA LEU A 171 -10.22 4.25 3.57
C LEU A 171 -11.52 3.55 3.94
N LEU A 172 -12.10 2.75 3.04
CA LEU A 172 -13.25 1.91 3.35
C LEU A 172 -12.94 0.83 4.40
N GLY A 173 -11.70 0.34 4.42
CA GLY A 173 -11.24 -0.58 5.47
C GLY A 173 -11.22 0.08 6.83
N VAL A 174 -10.68 1.31 6.92
CA VAL A 174 -10.71 2.11 8.16
C VAL A 174 -12.15 2.47 8.56
N PHE A 175 -13.00 2.86 7.61
CA PHE A 175 -14.42 3.09 7.87
C PHE A 175 -15.10 1.87 8.48
N THR A 176 -14.93 0.70 7.85
CA THR A 176 -15.51 -0.57 8.32
C THR A 176 -14.99 -0.93 9.70
N SER A 177 -13.69 -0.69 9.92
CA SER A 177 -13.03 -0.86 11.22
C SER A 177 -13.70 -0.02 12.32
N SER A 178 -13.83 1.29 12.10
CA SER A 178 -14.37 2.22 13.09
C SER A 178 -15.86 1.97 13.35
N VAL A 179 -16.65 1.64 12.33
CA VAL A 179 -18.05 1.22 12.48
C VAL A 179 -18.14 -0.07 13.30
N LEU A 180 -17.35 -1.09 12.94
CA LEU A 180 -17.35 -2.37 13.67
C LEU A 180 -16.95 -2.17 15.14
N GLY A 181 -15.93 -1.36 15.40
CA GLY A 181 -15.49 -1.02 16.75
C GLY A 181 -16.57 -0.29 17.55
N GLN A 182 -17.20 0.73 16.96
CA GLN A 182 -18.27 1.48 17.62
C GLN A 182 -19.49 0.60 17.92
N LEU A 183 -19.88 -0.27 16.98
CA LEU A 183 -21.00 -1.21 17.18
C LEU A 183 -20.70 -2.21 18.31
N CYS A 184 -19.48 -2.77 18.35
CA CYS A 184 -19.07 -3.71 19.40
C CYS A 184 -19.09 -3.06 20.79
N VAL A 185 -18.62 -1.83 20.93
CA VAL A 185 -18.58 -1.11 22.21
C VAL A 185 -20.00 -0.64 22.62
N THR A 186 -20.77 -0.08 21.68
CA THR A 186 -22.04 0.59 21.99
C THR A 186 -23.22 -0.38 22.11
N LEU A 187 -23.36 -1.32 21.17
CA LEU A 187 -24.48 -2.27 21.13
C LEU A 187 -24.12 -3.59 21.80
N GLY A 188 -22.87 -4.03 21.65
CA GLY A 188 -22.40 -5.32 22.17
C GLY A 188 -21.91 -5.29 23.61
N GLY A 189 -21.69 -4.11 24.21
CA GLY A 189 -21.08 -3.98 25.54
C GLY A 189 -19.72 -4.67 25.65
N VAL A 190 -19.02 -4.86 24.53
CA VAL A 190 -17.79 -5.64 24.45
C VAL A 190 -16.65 -4.86 25.10
N SER A 191 -15.88 -5.52 25.97
CA SER A 191 -14.71 -4.90 26.60
C SER A 191 -13.64 -4.50 25.57
N PHE A 192 -12.89 -3.43 25.85
CA PHE A 192 -11.77 -3.02 25.00
C PHE A 192 -10.72 -4.12 24.81
N LEU A 193 -10.52 -4.97 25.82
CA LEU A 193 -9.61 -6.11 25.73
C LEU A 193 -10.06 -7.11 24.65
N THR A 194 -11.34 -7.47 24.65
CA THR A 194 -11.93 -8.36 23.63
C THR A 194 -11.84 -7.75 22.23
N LEU A 195 -12.04 -6.43 22.11
CA LEU A 195 -11.90 -5.73 20.83
C LEU A 195 -10.47 -5.79 20.27
N ASN A 196 -9.46 -5.76 21.14
CA ASN A 196 -8.07 -5.93 20.76
C ASN A 196 -7.75 -7.38 20.31
N TYR A 197 -8.37 -8.40 20.92
CA TYR A 197 -8.27 -9.78 20.43
C TYR A 197 -8.93 -9.96 19.06
N VAL A 198 -10.10 -9.36 18.83
CA VAL A 198 -10.77 -9.37 17.51
C VAL A 198 -9.87 -8.71 16.46
N SER A 199 -9.27 -7.57 16.81
CA SER A 199 -8.34 -6.86 15.92
C SER A 199 -7.08 -7.66 15.64
N LEU A 200 -6.56 -8.39 16.64
CA LEU A 200 -5.43 -9.33 16.47
C LEU A 200 -5.78 -10.40 15.41
N GLY A 201 -7.01 -10.93 15.46
CA GLY A 201 -7.51 -11.87 14.45
C GLY A 201 -7.49 -11.30 13.03
N PHE A 202 -7.97 -10.07 12.84
CA PHE A 202 -7.96 -9.40 11.53
C PHE A 202 -6.54 -9.13 11.02
N VAL A 203 -5.61 -8.68 11.86
CA VAL A 203 -4.22 -8.45 11.42
C VAL A 203 -3.49 -9.76 11.12
N SER A 204 -3.78 -10.85 11.85
CA SER A 204 -3.27 -12.18 11.53
C SER A 204 -3.81 -12.68 10.19
N PHE A 205 -5.09 -12.47 9.90
CA PHE A 205 -5.65 -12.76 8.58
C PHE A 205 -5.01 -11.90 7.48
N GLY A 206 -4.72 -10.63 7.78
CA GLY A 206 -3.95 -9.74 6.90
C GLY A 206 -2.59 -10.31 6.51
N LEU A 207 -1.83 -10.87 7.47
CA LEU A 207 -0.57 -11.55 7.20
C LEU A 207 -0.75 -12.72 6.23
N ILE A 208 -1.78 -13.55 6.43
CA ILE A 208 -2.08 -14.69 5.54
C ILE A 208 -2.30 -14.17 4.12
N LEU A 209 -3.11 -13.12 3.93
CA LEU A 209 -3.33 -12.51 2.62
C LEU A 209 -2.03 -11.97 1.99
N THR A 210 -1.12 -11.42 2.80
CA THR A 210 0.20 -10.95 2.31
C THR A 210 1.05 -12.10 1.77
N LEU A 211 1.00 -13.27 2.40
CA LEU A 211 1.76 -14.44 1.96
C LEU A 211 1.30 -14.93 0.58
N PHE A 212 -0.01 -14.82 0.30
CA PHE A 212 -0.61 -15.17 -0.99
C PHE A 212 -0.43 -14.12 -2.09
N LEU A 213 0.12 -12.94 -1.80
CA LEU A 213 0.44 -11.95 -2.85
C LEU A 213 1.44 -12.55 -3.85
N GLU A 214 1.12 -12.54 -5.14
CA GLU A 214 2.10 -12.90 -6.17
C GLU A 214 3.33 -11.98 -6.06
N ARG A 215 4.53 -12.52 -6.27
CA ARG A 215 5.75 -11.68 -6.35
C ARG A 215 5.75 -10.99 -7.71
N PRO A 216 5.80 -9.64 -7.79
CA PRO A 216 5.98 -8.98 -9.08
C PRO A 216 7.30 -9.43 -9.68
N ARG A 217 7.24 -9.98 -10.90
CA ARG A 217 8.44 -10.35 -11.69
C ARG A 217 9.15 -9.13 -12.27
N ARG A 218 8.54 -7.94 -12.26
CA ARG A 218 9.08 -6.70 -12.85
C ARG A 218 9.24 -5.63 -11.77
N SER A 219 10.46 -5.13 -11.58
CA SER A 219 10.70 -3.91 -10.80
C SER A 219 10.55 -2.68 -11.70
N LEU A 220 9.94 -1.62 -11.17
CA LEU A 220 9.53 -0.42 -11.89
C LEU A 220 10.72 0.33 -12.55
N PHE A 221 11.94 0.15 -12.03
CA PHE A 221 13.14 0.85 -12.49
C PHE A 221 14.01 0.09 -13.50
N PHE A 222 13.86 -1.24 -13.64
CA PHE A 222 14.84 -2.05 -14.40
C PHE A 222 14.37 -2.54 -15.77
N ASN A 223 13.26 -2.04 -16.32
CA ASN A 223 12.84 -2.43 -17.66
C ASN A 223 12.33 -1.22 -18.46
N ARG A 224 13.23 -0.59 -19.22
CA ARG A 224 12.82 0.15 -20.43
C ARG A 224 12.37 -0.90 -21.46
N PRO A 225 11.26 -0.72 -22.19
CA PRO A 225 10.94 -1.57 -23.33
C PRO A 225 12.05 -1.36 -24.36
N GLY A 226 12.89 -2.37 -24.55
CA GLY A 226 13.80 -2.43 -25.68
C GLY A 226 12.98 -2.34 -26.96
N ALA A 227 13.37 -1.41 -27.83
CA ALA A 227 12.90 -1.36 -29.20
C ALA A 227 13.06 -2.75 -29.84
N ALA A 228 12.03 -3.17 -30.55
CA ALA A 228 12.10 -4.33 -31.41
C ALA A 228 13.25 -4.15 -32.42
N GLY A 229 14.17 -5.11 -32.47
CA GLY A 229 15.27 -5.12 -33.41
C GLY A 229 16.42 -6.01 -32.95
N ASP A 230 16.34 -7.29 -33.33
CA ASP A 230 17.41 -8.27 -33.53
C ASP A 230 18.42 -8.64 -32.44
N ALA A 231 18.75 -9.94 -32.48
CA ALA A 231 19.79 -10.67 -31.78
C ALA A 231 19.59 -10.87 -30.26
N ALA A 232 19.47 -12.14 -29.88
CA ALA A 232 19.56 -12.62 -28.52
C ALA A 232 20.91 -12.21 -27.89
N VAL A 233 20.89 -11.15 -27.08
CA VAL A 233 22.00 -10.82 -26.18
C VAL A 233 21.77 -11.59 -24.87
N PRO A 234 22.75 -12.38 -24.39
CA PRO A 234 22.60 -13.11 -23.15
C PRO A 234 22.38 -12.14 -22.00
N THR A 235 21.49 -12.50 -21.08
CA THR A 235 21.22 -11.78 -19.84
C THR A 235 22.54 -11.46 -19.12
N GLU A 236 22.81 -10.17 -18.84
CA GLU A 236 24.01 -9.68 -18.14
C GLU A 236 24.25 -10.34 -16.75
N LEU A 237 23.27 -11.06 -16.22
CA LEU A 237 23.43 -11.91 -15.02
C LEU A 237 24.26 -13.18 -15.28
N ASP A 238 24.18 -13.79 -16.46
CA ASP A 238 24.93 -15.01 -16.79
C ASP A 238 26.41 -14.71 -17.07
N ARG A 239 26.74 -13.50 -17.53
CA ARG A 239 28.13 -13.06 -17.70
C ARG A 239 28.87 -12.83 -16.38
N MET A 240 28.16 -12.60 -15.27
CA MET A 240 28.76 -12.34 -13.95
C MET A 240 28.86 -13.57 -13.06
N ALA A 241 28.18 -14.68 -13.39
CA ALA A 241 28.27 -15.92 -12.63
C ALA A 241 29.56 -16.72 -12.90
N GLY A 242 30.30 -16.36 -13.96
CA GLY A 242 31.52 -17.06 -14.39
C GLY A 242 32.84 -16.49 -13.87
N GLY A 243 32.83 -15.56 -12.91
CA GLY A 243 34.04 -14.94 -12.37
C GLY A 243 34.11 -15.02 -10.86
N ASP A 244 34.96 -15.94 -10.37
CA ASP A 244 35.51 -16.07 -9.02
C ASP A 244 34.56 -16.19 -7.82
N SER A 245 34.47 -17.45 -7.39
CA SER A 245 34.26 -17.90 -6.03
C SER A 245 35.20 -17.24 -5.01
N GLY A 246 34.61 -16.67 -3.95
CA GLY A 246 35.27 -16.51 -2.64
C GLY A 246 35.45 -15.08 -2.14
N GLY A 247 34.45 -14.56 -1.44
CA GLY A 247 34.61 -13.40 -0.54
C GLY A 247 34.18 -12.04 -1.12
N GLY A 248 32.89 -11.70 -1.06
CA GLY A 248 32.47 -10.38 -1.53
C GLY A 248 31.01 -9.98 -1.36
N THR A 249 30.20 -10.69 -0.57
CA THR A 249 28.78 -10.31 -0.39
C THR A 249 28.61 -8.93 0.24
N ARG A 250 29.57 -8.47 1.05
CA ARG A 250 29.54 -7.14 1.69
C ARG A 250 29.92 -6.02 0.72
N GLY A 251 31.00 -6.17 -0.05
CA GLY A 251 31.43 -5.19 -1.05
C GLY A 251 30.41 -4.99 -2.18
N TRP A 252 29.76 -6.07 -2.63
CA TRP A 252 28.68 -5.98 -3.63
C TRP A 252 27.44 -5.26 -3.09
N ARG A 253 27.04 -5.54 -1.84
CA ARG A 253 25.91 -4.85 -1.17
C ARG A 253 26.17 -3.37 -0.98
N ASP A 254 27.36 -3.01 -0.53
CA ASP A 254 27.75 -1.61 -0.32
C ASP A 254 27.77 -0.86 -1.65
N MET A 255 28.23 -1.50 -2.74
CA MET A 255 28.21 -0.90 -4.08
C MET A 255 26.79 -0.69 -4.63
N VAL A 256 25.85 -1.60 -4.35
CA VAL A 256 24.44 -1.43 -4.73
C VAL A 256 23.78 -0.32 -3.91
N LEU A 257 23.99 -0.27 -2.59
CA LEU A 257 23.45 0.78 -1.72
C LEU A 257 24.00 2.16 -2.09
N CYS A 258 25.32 2.28 -2.28
CA CYS A 258 25.95 3.52 -2.75
C CYS A 258 25.38 3.98 -4.09
N ARG A 259 25.11 3.05 -5.01
CA ARG A 259 24.48 3.36 -6.29
C ARG A 259 23.05 3.88 -6.12
N MET A 260 22.22 3.23 -5.30
CA MET A 260 20.84 3.67 -5.03
C MET A 260 20.80 5.07 -4.38
N LEU A 261 21.69 5.32 -3.42
CA LEU A 261 21.82 6.64 -2.78
C LEU A 261 22.26 7.72 -3.78
N ARG A 262 23.16 7.39 -4.72
CA ARG A 262 23.57 8.30 -5.79
C ARG A 262 22.43 8.60 -6.75
N GLU A 263 21.67 7.58 -7.16
CA GLU A 263 20.49 7.74 -8.02
C GLU A 263 19.41 8.59 -7.34
N LEU A 264 19.18 8.39 -6.03
CA LEU A 264 18.30 9.26 -5.23
C LEU A 264 18.76 10.71 -5.21
N GLY A 265 20.07 10.95 -5.03
CA GLY A 265 20.64 12.30 -5.08
C GLY A 265 20.46 12.99 -6.43
N VAL A 266 20.49 12.22 -7.53
CA VAL A 266 20.23 12.73 -8.89
C VAL A 266 18.74 13.01 -9.11
N LEU A 267 17.86 12.10 -8.69
CA LEU A 267 16.40 12.29 -8.76
C LEU A 267 15.97 13.51 -7.95
N ALA A 268 16.52 13.68 -6.75
CA ALA A 268 16.27 14.83 -5.89
C ALA A 268 16.74 16.17 -6.49
N ARG A 269 17.54 16.18 -7.58
CA ARG A 269 17.92 17.40 -8.29
C ARG A 269 16.93 17.83 -9.36
N GLN A 270 15.94 17.00 -9.70
CA GLN A 270 14.91 17.37 -10.67
C GLN A 270 13.93 18.39 -10.06
N PRO A 271 13.75 19.58 -10.67
CA PRO A 271 12.95 20.66 -10.08
C PRO A 271 11.46 20.27 -9.94
N GLN A 272 10.92 19.54 -10.91
CA GLN A 272 9.56 19.01 -10.85
C GLN A 272 9.37 18.06 -9.67
N LEU A 273 10.32 17.13 -9.46
CA LEU A 273 10.23 16.17 -8.36
C LEU A 273 10.34 16.87 -6.99
N ARG A 274 11.17 17.92 -6.88
CA ARG A 274 11.27 18.73 -5.66
C ARG A 274 9.95 19.39 -5.31
N LEU A 275 9.28 19.99 -6.29
CA LEU A 275 7.99 20.64 -6.08
C LEU A 275 6.93 19.63 -5.61
N TRP A 276 6.83 18.48 -6.28
CA TRP A 276 5.92 17.41 -5.87
C TRP A 276 6.26 16.82 -4.50
N SER A 277 7.54 16.69 -4.18
CA SER A 277 8.01 16.23 -2.87
C SER A 277 7.66 17.22 -1.77
N LEU A 278 7.86 18.53 -1.99
CA LEU A 278 7.51 19.58 -1.02
C LEU A 278 6.01 19.61 -0.76
N TRP A 279 5.20 19.55 -1.83
CA TRP A 279 3.75 19.45 -1.71
C TRP A 279 3.32 18.20 -0.93
N TRP A 280 3.95 17.06 -1.22
CA TRP A 280 3.67 15.81 -0.51
C TRP A 280 4.05 15.86 0.96
N VAL A 281 5.21 16.45 1.31
CA VAL A 281 5.67 16.63 2.69
C VAL A 281 4.69 17.48 3.47
N PHE A 282 4.29 18.64 2.93
CA PHE A 282 3.37 19.55 3.62
C PHE A 282 1.99 18.92 3.82
N ASN A 283 1.45 18.28 2.78
CA ASN A 283 0.17 17.57 2.85
C ASN A 283 0.21 16.41 3.85
N SER A 284 1.28 15.60 3.83
CA SER A 284 1.42 14.45 4.75
C SER A 284 1.59 14.90 6.19
N ALA A 285 2.41 15.94 6.43
CA ALA A 285 2.60 16.51 7.76
C ALA A 285 1.28 17.03 8.34
N GLY A 286 0.53 17.83 7.55
CA GLY A 286 -0.79 18.32 7.97
C GLY A 286 -1.79 17.19 8.25
N TYR A 287 -1.82 16.16 7.39
CA TYR A 287 -2.70 15.01 7.57
C TYR A 287 -2.39 14.22 8.85
N TYR A 288 -1.12 13.90 9.11
CA TYR A 288 -0.75 13.15 10.32
C TYR A 288 -0.88 13.97 11.59
N LEU A 289 -0.57 15.28 11.54
CA LEU A 289 -0.78 16.17 12.68
C LEU A 289 -2.26 16.18 13.08
N MET A 290 -3.17 16.30 12.11
CA MET A 290 -4.60 16.22 12.37
C MET A 290 -5.00 14.86 12.96
N LEU A 291 -4.58 13.75 12.34
CA LEU A 291 -4.95 12.40 12.80
C LEU A 291 -4.49 12.10 14.23
N TYR A 292 -3.23 12.37 14.55
CA TYR A 292 -2.68 11.98 15.86
C TYR A 292 -3.16 12.89 16.99
N TYR A 293 -3.29 14.19 16.74
CA TYR A 293 -3.63 15.16 17.79
C TYR A 293 -5.13 15.41 17.93
N ALA A 294 -5.98 15.09 16.94
CA ALA A 294 -7.42 15.24 17.08
C ALA A 294 -7.99 14.38 18.22
N HIS A 295 -7.54 13.12 18.36
CA HIS A 295 -7.98 12.25 19.46
C HIS A 295 -7.53 12.75 20.83
N VAL A 296 -6.32 13.31 20.92
CA VAL A 296 -5.80 13.88 22.17
C VAL A 296 -6.58 15.14 22.54
N LEU A 297 -6.81 16.04 21.59
CA LEU A 297 -7.56 17.29 21.81
C LEU A 297 -9.01 17.01 22.23
N TRP A 298 -9.66 16.01 21.66
CA TRP A 298 -11.03 15.65 22.04
C TRP A 298 -11.12 15.21 23.51
N ASN A 299 -10.12 14.46 23.98
CA ASN A 299 -10.04 14.02 25.38
C ASN A 299 -9.74 15.15 26.37
N GLU A 300 -9.15 16.26 25.92
CA GLU A 300 -9.00 17.50 26.71
C GLU A 300 -10.34 18.24 26.86
N ILE A 301 -11.13 18.32 25.78
CA ILE A 301 -12.40 19.07 25.76
C ILE A 301 -13.53 18.28 26.46
N PHE A 302 -13.58 16.96 26.29
CA PHE A 302 -14.54 16.07 26.94
C PHE A 302 -13.81 14.95 27.69
N PRO A 303 -13.52 15.13 28.99
CA PRO A 303 -12.88 14.10 29.80
C PRO A 303 -13.75 12.85 29.84
N THR A 304 -13.22 11.73 29.33
CA THR A 304 -13.89 10.43 29.30
C THR A 304 -13.94 9.80 30.70
N ALA A 305 -14.77 10.35 31.58
CA ALA A 305 -15.08 9.76 32.88
C ALA A 305 -16.12 8.63 32.77
N ASP A 306 -16.88 8.57 31.67
CA ASP A 306 -17.96 7.60 31.48
C ASP A 306 -17.85 6.95 30.09
N ASN A 307 -17.59 5.64 30.07
CA ASN A 307 -17.37 4.80 28.87
C ASN A 307 -18.54 4.81 27.86
N ARG A 308 -19.67 5.47 28.17
CA ARG A 308 -20.93 5.43 27.41
C ARG A 308 -21.13 6.54 26.38
N ARG A 309 -20.25 7.55 26.30
CA ARG A 309 -20.37 8.67 25.34
C ARG A 309 -19.14 8.89 24.44
N VAL A 310 -18.35 7.84 24.21
CA VAL A 310 -17.19 7.92 23.30
C VAL A 310 -17.65 7.66 21.85
N TYR A 311 -17.77 8.73 21.06
CA TYR A 311 -18.14 8.69 19.63
C TYR A 311 -16.93 8.71 18.68
N ASN A 312 -15.72 8.40 19.17
CA ASN A 312 -14.49 8.43 18.39
C ASN A 312 -14.62 7.60 17.10
N GLY A 313 -15.18 6.39 17.18
CA GLY A 313 -15.41 5.55 16.00
C GLY A 313 -16.42 6.13 15.01
N GLY A 314 -17.39 6.93 15.47
CA GLY A 314 -18.35 7.60 14.61
C GLY A 314 -17.74 8.77 13.81
N VAL A 315 -16.91 9.58 14.45
CA VAL A 315 -16.18 10.68 13.80
C VAL A 315 -15.15 10.13 12.81
N ASP A 316 -14.42 9.09 13.20
CA ASP A 316 -13.49 8.38 12.32
C ASP A 316 -14.23 7.79 11.11
N ALA A 317 -15.38 7.16 11.31
CA ALA A 317 -16.19 6.62 10.22
C ALA A 317 -16.66 7.73 9.26
N ALA A 318 -17.21 8.84 9.76
CA ALA A 318 -17.68 9.93 8.90
C ALA A 318 -16.53 10.56 8.10
N SER A 319 -15.40 10.86 8.76
CA SER A 319 -14.23 11.47 8.11
C SER A 319 -13.59 10.54 7.07
N THR A 320 -13.46 9.25 7.37
CA THR A 320 -12.89 8.26 6.45
C THR A 320 -13.81 7.97 5.27
N LEU A 321 -15.14 7.96 5.47
CA LEU A 321 -16.11 7.82 4.39
C LEU A 321 -16.06 9.00 3.42
N LEU A 322 -16.06 10.24 3.94
CA LEU A 322 -15.89 11.43 3.12
C LEU A 322 -14.56 11.41 2.36
N GLY A 323 -13.48 10.99 3.03
CA GLY A 323 -12.18 10.78 2.39
C GLY A 323 -12.22 9.72 1.28
N ALA A 324 -12.96 8.63 1.46
CA ALA A 324 -13.09 7.56 0.49
C ALA A 324 -13.85 8.02 -0.76
N VAL A 325 -14.94 8.77 -0.58
CA VAL A 325 -15.73 9.38 -1.66
C VAL A 325 -14.89 10.42 -2.41
N ALA A 326 -14.20 11.30 -1.71
CA ALA A 326 -13.31 12.30 -2.32
C ALA A 326 -12.17 11.64 -3.11
N SER A 327 -11.54 10.60 -2.55
CA SER A 327 -10.47 9.84 -3.23
C SER A 327 -10.98 9.13 -4.48
N PHE A 328 -12.22 8.61 -4.43
CA PHE A 328 -12.86 7.96 -5.56
C PHE A 328 -13.15 8.98 -6.68
N ALA A 329 -13.79 10.11 -6.31
CA ALA A 329 -14.12 11.19 -7.24
C ALA A 329 -12.86 11.73 -7.94
N ALA A 330 -11.77 11.94 -7.20
CA ALA A 330 -10.48 12.41 -7.75
C ALA A 330 -9.91 11.49 -8.85
N GLY A 331 -10.26 10.20 -8.86
CA GLY A 331 -9.88 9.25 -9.92
C GLY A 331 -10.52 9.52 -11.29
N TYR A 332 -11.63 10.25 -11.31
CA TYR A 332 -12.41 10.54 -12.52
C TYR A 332 -12.29 11.99 -12.99
N VAL A 333 -11.75 12.89 -12.16
CA VAL A 333 -11.50 14.29 -12.53
C VAL A 333 -10.37 14.35 -13.56
N LYS A 334 -10.66 14.86 -14.76
CA LYS A 334 -9.62 15.10 -15.77
C LYS A 334 -8.89 16.40 -15.45
N ILE A 335 -7.78 16.31 -14.73
CA ILE A 335 -6.89 17.46 -14.50
C ILE A 335 -5.86 17.48 -15.62
N ARG A 336 -5.95 18.47 -16.51
CA ARG A 336 -4.86 18.77 -17.46
C ARG A 336 -3.79 19.53 -16.70
N TRP A 337 -2.84 18.79 -16.13
CA TRP A 337 -1.63 19.39 -15.61
C TRP A 337 -0.78 19.86 -16.80
N THR A 338 -0.92 21.13 -17.18
CA THR A 338 0.07 21.80 -18.04
C THR A 338 1.25 22.13 -17.15
N LEU A 339 2.25 21.25 -17.13
CA LEU A 339 3.42 21.36 -16.26
C LEU A 339 4.70 21.39 -17.08
#